data_AF-A0A1M5K957-F1
#
_entry.id   AF-A0A1M5K957-F1
#
_cell.length_a   1.000
_cell.length_b   1.000
_cell.length_c   1.000
_cell.angle_alpha   90.00
_cell.angle_beta   90.00
_cell.angle_gamma   90.00
#
_symmetry.space_group_name_H-M   'P 1'
#
loop_
_entity.id
_entity.type
_entity.pdbx_description
1 polymer ?
#
loop_
_entity_poly.entity_id
_entity_poly.type
_entity_poly.pdbx_seq_one_letter_code
_entity_poly.pdbx_strand_id
1 'polypeptide(L)'
;METIYTTTSATPKVLVTHNPKSREILNYEQVTTDHNGTLIDDSFFNTEKYGIYIKDEYLDETYYKAVFHDNVINLNHFINRNDINGTPNITALVRYAIEIAYQLSENHIGFREPLKIKIPSGRFIVDNTLIDSSLGVNGGRFTIEGEAYQNTIIFFEPDSDLVMFDNYDIFGFSTFSNITFISEKEGKTFMSTNVTDRGNAQSLIFNSCYFKNFKTILDVSGNTMMSEITFRDCKIKNSRENSLLFKLNNPQAVNWRFYGTDIEAISGTIFDFYAGLTISYFQGSIISNDITENVIINVNSLANPDLFGQGNKPNLQMYGVRFELRNNTQLIKINHNDVEFSAKFDNCGMGGYNLNPSTFAMDLKGKGQFIFDNCSNFENFRFRHEITNSSSYLSPAKIKFINTCPDLDLINNGVCNEVTNTGGYPIYTFENCGLNSYYRPFGRDTFFLNNDYYKISKKIISKGHRNNRTETTGIVQDRVYVDLGPNTTGYKELVSFDIPDVPIHSIKIIFDKAWPGGYGGLIYNVKVYNTDKSIELASGILNIENKLELLDKRGYFLANNDQIHIEVESIGSWSQTFGVKVFLVVEY
;
A
#
# COMPACT_ATOMS: atom_id res chain seq x y z
N MET A 1 32.01 51.83 7.47
CA MET A 1 32.62 50.78 6.63
C MET A 1 34.10 50.77 6.95
N GLU A 2 34.56 49.77 7.70
CA GLU A 2 36.01 49.58 7.91
C GLU A 2 36.44 48.36 7.12
N THR A 3 37.19 48.60 6.05
CA THR A 3 37.90 47.57 5.30
C THR A 3 39.15 47.21 6.09
N ILE A 4 39.31 45.94 6.50
CA ILE A 4 40.55 45.51 7.14
C ILE A 4 41.05 44.18 6.53
N TYR A 5 42.32 44.26 6.08
CA TYR A 5 43.29 43.24 5.65
C TYR A 5 43.25 42.67 4.22
N THR A 6 44.27 43.04 3.44
CA THR A 6 44.81 42.31 2.29
C THR A 6 45.90 41.34 2.75
N THR A 7 45.70 40.03 2.54
CA THR A 7 46.74 38.99 2.66
C THR A 7 46.93 38.28 1.32
N THR A 8 48.19 38.06 0.94
CA THR A 8 48.71 37.58 -0.35
C THR A 8 48.63 36.07 -0.56
N SER A 9 47.53 35.44 -0.15
CA SER A 9 47.03 34.19 -0.70
C SER A 9 45.65 34.48 -1.26
N ALA A 10 45.25 33.88 -2.39
CA ALA A 10 43.95 34.10 -3.03
C ALA A 10 42.80 33.57 -2.14
N THR A 11 42.58 34.25 -1.02
CA THR A 11 41.41 34.11 -0.17
C THR A 11 40.29 34.80 -0.94
N PRO A 12 39.16 34.12 -1.22
CA PRO A 12 38.03 34.76 -1.88
C PRO A 12 37.68 36.04 -1.11
N LYS A 13 37.38 37.13 -1.82
CA LYS A 13 36.93 38.36 -1.15
C LYS A 13 35.63 38.02 -0.42
N VAL A 14 35.67 38.07 0.91
CA VAL A 14 34.51 37.79 1.76
C VAL A 14 33.87 39.12 2.14
N LEU A 15 32.59 39.28 1.81
CA LEU A 15 31.76 40.38 2.29
C LEU A 15 31.01 39.90 3.53
N VAL A 16 31.27 40.51 4.67
CA VAL A 16 30.60 40.19 5.94
C VAL A 16 29.43 41.14 6.11
N THR A 17 28.21 40.61 6.09
CA THR A 17 27.02 41.39 6.37
C THR A 17 26.47 41.05 7.75
N HIS A 18 26.01 42.06 8.47
CA HIS A 18 25.28 41.87 9.71
C HIS A 18 23.80 41.98 9.39
N ASN A 19 23.02 40.92 9.58
CA ASN A 19 21.57 41.02 9.47
C ASN A 19 21.02 41.59 10.79
N PRO A 20 20.52 42.84 10.82
CA PRO A 20 20.08 43.48 12.06
C PRO A 20 18.87 42.79 12.70
N LYS A 21 18.12 41.98 11.94
CA LYS A 21 16.92 41.27 12.41
C LYS A 21 17.22 39.92 13.02
N SER A 22 18.09 39.12 12.39
CA SER A 22 18.52 37.83 12.97
C SER A 22 19.62 38.00 14.02
N ARG A 23 20.35 39.12 14.02
CA ARG A 23 21.60 39.33 14.78
C ARG A 23 22.68 38.31 14.46
N GLU A 24 22.53 37.60 13.36
CA GLU A 24 23.51 36.66 12.84
C GLU A 24 24.39 37.37 11.79
N ILE A 25 25.65 36.94 11.73
CA ILE A 25 26.60 37.37 10.73
C ILE A 25 26.46 36.45 9.52
N LEU A 26 26.20 37.02 8.35
CA LEU A 26 26.14 36.28 7.10
C LEU A 26 27.34 36.69 6.22
N ASN A 27 28.20 35.72 5.95
CA ASN A 27 29.33 35.87 5.05
C ASN A 27 28.88 35.65 3.61
N TYR A 28 29.42 36.43 2.69
CA TYR A 28 29.24 36.24 1.27
C TYR A 28 30.61 36.09 0.61
N GLU A 29 30.71 35.21 -0.38
CA GLU A 29 31.91 35.03 -1.20
C GLU A 29 31.68 35.63 -2.59
N GLN A 30 32.71 36.29 -3.14
CA GLN A 30 32.63 36.81 -4.50
C GLN A 30 32.51 35.64 -5.51
N VAL A 31 31.58 35.77 -6.45
CA VAL A 31 31.29 34.75 -7.47
C VAL A 31 31.16 35.39 -8.86
N THR A 32 31.55 34.65 -9.89
CA THR A 32 31.33 35.02 -11.31
C THR A 32 30.29 34.14 -11.99
N THR A 33 29.96 33.00 -11.37
CA THR A 33 28.96 32.05 -11.87
C THR A 33 28.06 31.55 -10.74
N ASP A 34 26.84 31.16 -11.08
CA ASP A 34 25.93 30.51 -10.16
C ASP A 34 26.32 29.03 -9.93
N HIS A 35 25.49 28.30 -9.18
CA HIS A 35 25.69 26.88 -8.89
C HIS A 35 25.56 25.97 -10.14
N ASN A 36 24.99 26.47 -11.24
CA ASN A 36 24.88 25.76 -12.52
C ASN A 36 26.05 26.10 -13.47
N GLY A 37 26.99 26.95 -13.03
CA GLY A 37 28.05 27.47 -13.89
C GLY A 37 27.58 28.56 -14.86
N THR A 38 26.36 29.09 -14.71
CA THR A 38 25.84 30.20 -15.48
C THR A 38 26.50 31.49 -15.02
N LEU A 39 26.91 32.36 -15.94
CA LEU A 39 27.47 33.66 -15.59
C LEU A 39 26.48 34.46 -14.74
N ILE A 40 26.96 35.03 -13.64
CA ILE A 40 26.19 35.99 -12.85
C ILE A 40 26.47 37.37 -13.42
N ASP A 41 25.43 38.04 -13.90
CA ASP A 41 25.45 39.40 -14.43
C ASP A 41 24.23 40.20 -13.95
N ASP A 42 24.05 41.43 -14.42
CA ASP A 42 22.91 42.27 -14.02
C ASP A 42 21.56 41.68 -14.46
N SER A 43 21.54 40.83 -15.49
CA SER A 43 20.33 40.12 -15.90
C SER A 43 19.95 39.00 -14.92
N PHE A 44 20.93 38.40 -14.25
CA PHE A 44 20.73 37.40 -13.19
C PHE A 44 19.93 37.97 -12.00
N PHE A 45 20.15 39.24 -11.65
CA PHE A 45 19.50 39.91 -10.51
C PHE A 45 18.09 40.47 -10.79
N ASN A 46 17.63 40.46 -12.04
CA ASN A 46 16.24 40.78 -12.37
C ASN A 46 15.25 39.70 -11.91
N THR A 47 15.75 38.58 -11.39
CA THR A 47 14.94 37.54 -10.74
C THR A 47 15.03 37.67 -9.22
N GLU A 48 13.94 37.47 -8.49
CA GLU A 48 13.93 37.56 -7.03
C GLU A 48 14.85 36.48 -6.41
N LYS A 49 16.11 36.83 -6.11
CA LYS A 49 17.10 35.90 -5.51
C LYS A 49 17.25 36.06 -3.99
N TYR A 50 16.22 36.64 -3.35
CA TYR A 50 15.98 36.73 -1.91
C TYR A 50 17.17 37.10 -1.02
N GLY A 51 18.16 37.84 -1.55
CA GLY A 51 19.39 38.18 -0.84
C GLY A 51 20.38 37.01 -0.66
N ILE A 52 20.16 35.86 -1.29
CA ILE A 52 21.16 34.78 -1.35
C ILE A 52 22.34 35.20 -2.24
N TYR A 53 22.03 35.91 -3.33
CA TYR A 53 23.01 36.61 -4.13
C TYR A 53 22.82 38.10 -3.92
N ILE A 54 23.92 38.85 -3.86
CA ILE A 54 23.93 40.31 -3.76
C ILE A 54 24.94 40.90 -4.75
N LYS A 55 24.60 42.08 -5.31
CA LYS A 55 25.54 42.90 -6.10
C LYS A 55 26.16 43.94 -5.16
N ASP A 56 27.46 44.18 -5.30
CA ASP A 56 28.10 45.31 -4.65
C ASP A 56 27.84 46.58 -5.46
N GLU A 57 27.06 47.50 -4.90
CA GLU A 57 26.65 48.73 -5.56
C GLU A 57 27.81 49.71 -5.80
N TYR A 58 28.95 49.49 -5.14
CA TYR A 58 30.13 50.36 -5.24
C TYR A 58 31.22 49.80 -6.17
N LEU A 59 31.14 48.53 -6.54
CA LEU A 59 32.08 47.86 -7.45
C LEU A 59 31.30 47.29 -8.63
N ASP A 60 31.50 47.89 -9.81
CA ASP A 60 30.82 47.46 -11.02
C ASP A 60 31.08 45.97 -11.31
N GLU A 61 30.03 45.26 -11.75
CA GLU A 61 30.05 43.83 -12.10
C GLU A 61 30.59 42.88 -10.99
N THR A 62 30.55 43.29 -9.72
CA THR A 62 31.00 42.44 -8.61
C THR A 62 29.81 41.84 -7.86
N TYR A 63 29.72 40.51 -7.89
CA TYR A 63 28.61 39.75 -7.29
C TYR A 63 29.10 38.83 -6.19
N TYR A 64 28.24 38.63 -5.20
CA TYR A 64 28.53 37.76 -4.07
C TYR A 64 27.39 36.78 -3.81
N LYS A 65 27.75 35.62 -3.26
CA LYS A 65 26.84 34.55 -2.85
C LYS A 65 26.97 34.29 -1.36
N ALA A 66 25.85 34.11 -0.67
CA ALA A 66 25.85 33.73 0.74
C ALA A 66 26.57 32.40 0.96
N VAL A 67 27.47 32.38 1.94
CA VAL A 67 28.22 31.18 2.35
C VAL A 67 27.38 30.40 3.34
N PHE A 68 27.08 29.15 3.02
CA PHE A 68 26.34 28.24 3.90
C PHE A 68 27.30 27.46 4.79
N HIS A 69 27.47 27.91 6.02
CA HIS A 69 28.23 27.16 7.03
C HIS A 69 27.49 25.88 7.41
N ASP A 70 28.25 24.83 7.74
CA ASP A 70 27.74 23.52 8.20
C ASP A 70 26.70 22.86 7.28
N ASN A 71 26.71 23.16 5.98
CA ASN A 71 25.73 22.66 5.02
C ASN A 71 24.28 23.06 5.37
N VAL A 72 24.08 24.25 5.96
CA VAL A 72 22.76 24.78 6.35
C VAL A 72 22.41 26.07 5.61
N ILE A 73 21.26 26.09 4.93
CA ILE A 73 20.60 27.30 4.45
C ILE A 73 19.62 27.77 5.53
N ASN A 74 20.01 28.76 6.33
CA ASN A 74 19.13 29.36 7.35
C ASN A 74 18.21 30.43 6.71
N LEU A 75 16.92 30.10 6.50
CA LEU A 75 15.97 31.01 5.87
C LEU A 75 15.67 32.26 6.72
N ASN A 76 16.03 32.26 8.01
CA ASN A 76 15.90 33.45 8.85
C ASN A 76 16.64 34.67 8.28
N HIS A 77 17.70 34.45 7.51
CA HIS A 77 18.46 35.52 6.87
C HIS A 77 17.75 36.18 5.70
N PHE A 78 16.85 35.44 5.04
CA PHE A 78 16.30 35.80 3.73
C PHE A 78 14.81 36.14 3.81
N ILE A 79 14.11 35.74 4.88
CA ILE A 79 12.70 36.05 5.08
C ILE A 79 12.52 37.54 5.43
N ASN A 80 11.78 38.25 4.57
CA ASN A 80 11.42 39.63 4.84
C ASN A 80 10.28 39.71 5.87
N ARG A 81 10.62 39.95 7.13
CA ARG A 81 9.65 40.15 8.23
C ARG A 81 9.08 41.57 8.35
N ASN A 82 9.24 42.43 7.33
CA ASN A 82 8.75 43.82 7.39
C ASN A 82 7.22 43.96 7.28
N ASP A 83 6.50 42.88 7.00
CA ASP A 83 5.06 42.90 7.06
C ASP A 83 4.59 42.80 8.52
N ILE A 84 4.32 43.97 9.12
CA ILE A 84 3.89 44.12 10.52
C ILE A 84 2.53 43.47 10.78
N ASN A 85 1.75 43.14 9.74
CA ASN A 85 0.39 42.61 9.86
C ASN A 85 0.16 41.28 9.12
N GLY A 86 1.10 40.82 8.28
CA GLY A 86 0.91 39.66 7.41
C GLY A 86 1.71 38.41 7.81
N THR A 87 1.22 37.25 7.37
CA THR A 87 1.95 35.98 7.41
C THR A 87 2.83 35.93 6.15
N PRO A 88 4.18 35.92 6.25
CA PRO A 88 5.04 36.01 5.07
C PRO A 88 4.81 34.85 4.10
N ASN A 89 4.66 35.16 2.82
CA ASN A 89 4.69 34.17 1.75
C ASN A 89 6.15 33.82 1.45
N ILE A 90 6.49 32.53 1.58
CA ILE A 90 7.86 32.03 1.40
C ILE A 90 7.97 31.06 0.22
N THR A 91 6.93 30.90 -0.61
CA THR A 91 6.87 29.92 -1.70
C THR A 91 8.13 29.94 -2.56
N ALA A 92 8.47 31.11 -3.10
CA ALA A 92 9.56 31.24 -4.05
C ALA A 92 10.95 31.19 -3.37
N LEU A 93 11.06 31.65 -2.12
CA LEU A 93 12.28 31.47 -1.33
C LEU A 93 12.55 29.99 -1.02
N VAL A 94 11.54 29.23 -0.61
CA VAL A 94 11.69 27.80 -0.31
C VAL A 94 11.99 27.01 -1.57
N ARG A 95 11.30 27.31 -2.68
CA ARG A 95 11.61 26.75 -4.02
C ARG A 95 13.09 26.95 -4.36
N TYR A 96 13.56 28.18 -4.23
CA TYR A 96 14.94 28.51 -4.56
C TYR A 96 15.97 27.85 -3.63
N ALA A 97 15.66 27.74 -2.33
CA ALA A 97 16.50 27.02 -1.38
C ALA A 97 16.59 25.52 -1.69
N ILE A 98 15.48 24.89 -2.11
CA ILE A 98 15.44 23.49 -2.55
C ILE A 98 16.28 23.31 -3.82
N GLU A 99 16.16 24.22 -4.78
CA GLU A 99 16.96 24.20 -6.01
C GLU A 99 18.46 24.24 -5.71
N ILE A 100 18.90 25.17 -4.85
CA ILE A 100 20.30 25.25 -4.40
C ILE A 100 20.74 23.96 -3.69
N ALA A 101 19.90 23.45 -2.78
CA ALA A 101 20.19 22.21 -2.06
C ALA A 101 20.39 21.03 -3.02
N TYR A 102 19.59 21.00 -4.08
CA TYR A 102 19.70 20.01 -5.15
C TYR A 102 21.02 20.12 -5.92
N GLN A 103 21.37 21.28 -6.48
CA GLN A 103 22.59 21.40 -7.31
C GLN A 103 23.87 21.14 -6.52
N LEU A 104 23.87 21.47 -5.22
CA LEU A 104 24.97 21.13 -4.33
C LEU A 104 25.05 19.63 -4.03
N SER A 105 23.93 18.90 -4.13
CA SER A 105 23.87 17.45 -3.96
C SER A 105 24.29 16.66 -5.21
N GLU A 106 24.01 17.15 -6.42
CA GLU A 106 24.27 16.45 -7.69
C GLU A 106 25.77 16.40 -8.06
N ASN A 107 26.54 17.44 -7.71
CA ASN A 107 27.94 17.61 -8.14
C ASN A 107 28.96 16.68 -7.44
N HIS A 108 28.53 15.65 -6.71
CA HIS A 108 29.41 14.83 -5.88
C HIS A 108 29.16 13.31 -5.99
N ILE A 109 30.24 12.55 -6.18
CA ILE A 109 30.23 11.09 -6.20
C ILE A 109 30.26 10.57 -4.75
N GLY A 110 29.18 9.92 -4.27
CA GLY A 110 29.13 9.21 -2.98
C GLY A 110 27.93 9.55 -2.08
N PHE A 111 27.81 8.88 -0.92
CA PHE A 111 26.85 9.24 0.13
C PHE A 111 27.37 10.46 0.90
N ARG A 112 26.74 11.63 0.71
CA ARG A 112 26.93 12.81 1.57
C ARG A 112 25.66 13.08 2.36
N GLU A 113 25.84 13.71 3.52
CA GLU A 113 24.75 14.28 4.31
C GLU A 113 23.98 15.31 3.45
N PRO A 114 22.64 15.23 3.40
CA PRO A 114 21.82 16.16 2.64
C PRO A 114 21.95 17.59 3.17
N LEU A 115 21.93 18.58 2.27
CA LEU A 115 21.91 19.99 2.68
C LEU A 115 20.63 20.28 3.49
N LYS A 116 20.77 21.00 4.60
CA LYS A 116 19.65 21.35 5.48
C LYS A 116 19.12 22.74 5.15
N ILE A 117 17.82 22.84 4.90
CA ILE A 117 17.07 24.08 4.77
C ILE A 117 16.35 24.31 6.10
N LYS A 118 16.81 25.30 6.86
CA LYS A 118 16.28 25.61 8.19
C LYS A 118 15.27 26.74 8.10
N ILE A 119 14.02 26.44 8.44
CA ILE A 119 12.92 27.41 8.48
C ILE A 119 12.75 27.88 9.94
N PRO A 120 12.83 29.19 10.21
CA PRO A 120 12.74 29.69 11.58
C PRO A 120 11.34 29.48 12.17
N SER A 121 11.22 29.73 13.48
CA SER A 121 9.91 29.85 14.12
C SER A 121 9.09 30.97 13.47
N GLY A 122 7.83 30.70 13.19
CA GLY A 122 6.91 31.63 12.55
C GLY A 122 5.76 30.93 11.85
N ARG A 123 4.88 31.74 11.30
CA ARG A 123 3.78 31.31 10.43
C ARG A 123 4.13 31.77 9.02
N PHE A 124 4.01 30.88 8.04
CA PHE A 124 4.39 31.17 6.67
C PHE A 124 3.34 30.64 5.68
N ILE A 125 3.19 31.33 4.56
CA ILE A 125 2.30 30.90 3.47
C ILE A 125 3.15 30.25 2.37
N VAL A 126 2.64 29.14 1.84
CA VAL A 126 3.03 28.55 0.57
C VAL A 126 1.77 28.48 -0.30
N ASP A 127 1.74 29.26 -1.37
CA ASP A 127 0.59 29.46 -2.26
C ASP A 127 0.73 28.74 -3.62
N ASN A 128 1.80 27.97 -3.80
CA ASN A 128 2.04 27.21 -5.03
C ASN A 128 2.83 25.93 -4.71
N THR A 129 2.89 25.00 -5.66
CA THR A 129 3.75 23.82 -5.60
C THR A 129 5.20 24.24 -5.28
N LEU A 130 5.94 23.48 -4.48
CA LEU A 130 7.34 23.74 -4.16
C LEU A 130 8.31 22.95 -5.05
N ILE A 131 7.88 21.79 -5.55
CA ILE A 131 8.66 20.95 -6.46
C ILE A 131 7.71 20.37 -7.50
N ASP A 132 8.05 20.47 -8.78
CA ASP A 132 7.34 19.81 -9.88
C ASP A 132 8.33 19.41 -11.01
N SER A 133 7.89 18.56 -11.93
CA SER A 133 8.73 18.02 -13.01
C SER A 133 9.22 19.08 -14.00
N SER A 134 8.59 20.26 -14.04
CA SER A 134 9.01 21.34 -14.94
C SER A 134 10.28 22.05 -14.46
N LEU A 135 10.64 21.88 -13.19
CA LEU A 135 11.89 22.42 -12.63
C LEU A 135 13.15 21.71 -13.18
N GLY A 136 13.01 20.62 -13.94
CA GLY A 136 14.14 19.94 -14.60
C GLY A 136 15.08 19.18 -13.64
N VAL A 137 14.61 18.91 -12.42
CA VAL A 137 15.38 18.33 -11.31
C VAL A 137 15.26 16.80 -11.31
N ASN A 138 16.36 16.04 -11.23
CA ASN A 138 16.35 14.57 -11.12
C ASN A 138 17.29 14.08 -9.99
N GLY A 139 16.73 13.50 -8.92
CA GLY A 139 17.48 12.80 -7.87
C GLY A 139 17.97 13.63 -6.67
N GLY A 140 17.26 14.69 -6.30
CA GLY A 140 17.65 15.54 -5.17
C GLY A 140 17.56 14.90 -3.80
N ARG A 141 18.42 15.36 -2.87
CA ARG A 141 18.45 14.96 -1.45
C ARG A 141 18.58 16.20 -0.58
N PHE A 142 17.65 16.40 0.35
CA PHE A 142 17.67 17.58 1.23
C PHE A 142 16.95 17.32 2.54
N THR A 143 17.25 18.12 3.56
CA THR A 143 16.48 18.17 4.80
C THR A 143 15.76 19.50 4.89
N ILE A 144 14.46 19.50 5.20
CA ILE A 144 13.71 20.70 5.59
C ILE A 144 13.39 20.59 7.07
N GLU A 145 13.92 21.52 7.88
CA GLU A 145 13.82 21.49 9.34
C GLU A 145 13.23 22.79 9.89
N GLY A 146 12.23 22.66 10.77
CA GLY A 146 11.69 23.78 11.56
C GLY A 146 12.19 23.80 13.01
N GLU A 147 11.73 24.78 13.78
CA GLU A 147 12.07 25.00 15.21
C GLU A 147 11.09 24.32 16.18
N ALA A 148 10.59 23.14 15.80
CA ALA A 148 9.48 22.34 16.37
C ALA A 148 8.13 22.59 15.70
N TYR A 149 7.30 21.55 15.60
CA TYR A 149 6.03 21.61 14.89
C TYR A 149 5.07 22.67 15.47
N GLN A 150 5.18 23.01 16.75
CA GLN A 150 4.36 24.06 17.36
C GLN A 150 4.82 25.48 17.00
N ASN A 151 6.07 25.64 16.56
CA ASN A 151 6.71 26.94 16.36
C ASN A 151 6.86 27.32 14.89
N THR A 152 7.11 26.33 14.02
CA THR A 152 7.22 26.55 12.56
C THR A 152 5.99 25.98 11.87
N ILE A 153 5.15 26.87 11.34
CA ILE A 153 3.86 26.54 10.75
C ILE A 153 3.82 27.04 9.30
N ILE A 154 3.53 26.13 8.37
CA ILE A 154 3.36 26.42 6.95
C ILE A 154 1.90 26.19 6.56
N PHE A 155 1.26 27.23 6.06
CA PHE A 155 -0.07 27.22 5.46
C PHE A 155 0.07 26.98 3.97
N PHE A 156 -0.45 25.86 3.48
CA PHE A 156 -0.53 25.56 2.05
C PHE A 156 -1.89 26.02 1.50
N GLU A 157 -1.89 27.19 0.85
CA GLU A 157 -3.10 27.91 0.43
C GLU A 157 -3.17 28.27 -1.06
N PRO A 158 -2.82 27.36 -1.99
CA PRO A 158 -2.92 27.65 -3.42
C PRO A 158 -4.35 27.93 -3.86
N ASP A 159 -4.53 28.75 -4.90
CA ASP A 159 -5.85 29.11 -5.44
C ASP A 159 -6.51 27.97 -6.22
N SER A 160 -5.74 26.97 -6.66
CA SER A 160 -6.21 25.77 -7.34
C SER A 160 -5.84 24.50 -6.57
N ASP A 161 -6.40 23.36 -6.96
CA ASP A 161 -6.09 22.05 -6.38
C ASP A 161 -4.68 21.61 -6.81
N LEU A 162 -3.69 22.09 -6.07
CA LEU A 162 -2.28 21.80 -6.26
C LEU A 162 -1.76 20.79 -5.22
N VAL A 163 -0.63 20.21 -5.58
CA VAL A 163 0.21 19.36 -4.74
C VAL A 163 1.36 20.21 -4.20
N MET A 164 1.64 20.18 -2.90
CA MET A 164 2.75 20.97 -2.34
C MET A 164 4.11 20.44 -2.83
N PHE A 165 4.29 19.12 -2.92
CA PHE A 165 5.47 18.47 -3.47
C PHE A 165 5.06 17.46 -4.56
N ASP A 166 5.17 17.82 -5.83
CA ASP A 166 4.87 16.94 -6.97
C ASP A 166 6.16 16.23 -7.43
N ASN A 167 6.44 15.08 -6.82
CA ASN A 167 7.69 14.34 -6.94
C ASN A 167 7.62 13.25 -8.02
N TYR A 168 7.77 13.63 -9.28
CA TYR A 168 7.84 12.69 -10.40
C TYR A 168 9.27 12.18 -10.64
N ASP A 169 9.76 11.29 -9.78
CA ASP A 169 11.15 10.79 -9.75
C ASP A 169 12.21 11.91 -9.51
N ILE A 170 11.80 12.99 -8.85
CA ILE A 170 12.60 14.21 -8.67
C ILE A 170 13.52 14.13 -7.45
N PHE A 171 13.08 13.60 -6.32
CA PHE A 171 13.87 13.55 -5.10
C PHE A 171 13.56 12.34 -4.22
N GLY A 172 14.51 12.00 -3.34
CA GLY A 172 14.36 11.05 -2.25
C GLY A 172 15.54 11.16 -1.28
N PHE A 173 15.64 10.25 -0.32
CA PHE A 173 16.60 10.38 0.80
C PHE A 173 16.49 11.74 1.49
N SER A 174 15.27 12.26 1.56
CA SER A 174 14.96 13.59 2.08
C SER A 174 14.23 13.48 3.41
N THR A 175 14.53 14.42 4.32
CA THR A 175 13.91 14.48 5.64
C THR A 175 13.11 15.77 5.79
N PHE A 176 11.90 15.66 6.30
CA PHE A 176 11.09 16.77 6.78
C PHE A 176 10.99 16.63 8.29
N SER A 177 11.38 17.65 9.05
CA SER A 177 11.38 17.56 10.50
C SER A 177 10.84 18.81 11.17
N ASN A 178 10.17 18.62 12.31
CA ASN A 178 9.85 19.70 13.24
C ASN A 178 9.00 20.84 12.63
N ILE A 179 8.09 20.52 11.71
CA ILE A 179 7.24 21.49 11.00
C ILE A 179 5.77 21.08 11.08
N THR A 180 4.90 22.07 11.24
CA THR A 180 3.46 21.91 10.98
C THR A 180 3.13 22.32 9.54
N PHE A 181 2.42 21.47 8.82
CA PHE A 181 1.80 21.76 7.53
C PHE A 181 0.27 21.79 7.69
N ILE A 182 -0.37 22.84 7.21
CA ILE A 182 -1.83 23.01 7.28
C ILE A 182 -2.38 23.32 5.89
N SER A 183 -3.47 22.66 5.51
CA SER A 183 -4.23 23.02 4.31
C SER A 183 -5.64 23.52 4.61
N GLU A 184 -5.83 24.84 4.59
CA GLU A 184 -7.13 25.45 4.91
C GLU A 184 -8.11 25.49 3.71
N LYS A 185 -7.67 25.12 2.50
CA LYS A 185 -8.54 24.95 1.32
C LYS A 185 -8.84 23.47 1.05
N GLU A 186 -9.98 23.16 0.44
CA GLU A 186 -10.33 21.79 0.07
C GLU A 186 -9.41 21.24 -1.02
N GLY A 187 -9.35 19.90 -1.14
CA GLY A 187 -8.75 19.24 -2.30
C GLY A 187 -7.23 19.11 -2.31
N LYS A 188 -6.51 19.62 -1.30
CA LYS A 188 -5.05 19.72 -1.39
C LYS A 188 -4.32 18.44 -0.98
N THR A 189 -3.20 18.21 -1.68
CA THR A 189 -2.30 17.09 -1.46
C THR A 189 -0.95 17.61 -0.96
N PHE A 190 -0.41 17.00 0.08
CA PHE A 190 0.94 17.34 0.56
C PHE A 190 1.99 16.87 -0.45
N MET A 191 1.98 15.59 -0.82
CA MET A 191 2.93 15.06 -1.80
C MET A 191 2.28 14.05 -2.76
N SER A 192 2.63 14.17 -4.03
CA SER A 192 2.33 13.21 -5.08
C SER A 192 3.64 12.62 -5.56
N THR A 193 3.64 11.33 -5.86
CA THR A 193 4.82 10.57 -6.25
C THR A 193 4.42 9.59 -7.33
N ASN A 194 5.12 9.66 -8.47
CA ASN A 194 4.97 8.67 -9.52
C ASN A 194 6.38 8.25 -9.98
N VAL A 195 6.66 6.95 -9.90
CA VAL A 195 8.00 6.38 -10.03
C VAL A 195 7.98 5.38 -11.18
N THR A 196 8.60 5.74 -12.31
CA THR A 196 8.56 4.90 -13.53
C THR A 196 9.86 4.11 -13.69
N ASP A 197 11.00 4.78 -13.86
CA ASP A 197 12.21 4.10 -14.34
C ASP A 197 13.49 4.44 -13.55
N ARG A 198 13.54 5.59 -12.86
CA ARG A 198 14.78 6.08 -12.22
C ARG A 198 14.82 5.86 -10.70
N GLY A 199 13.67 5.65 -10.06
CA GLY A 199 13.58 5.08 -8.71
C GLY A 199 14.19 5.92 -7.60
N ASN A 200 14.08 7.25 -7.69
CA ASN A 200 14.71 8.14 -6.71
C ASN A 200 13.83 8.41 -5.49
N ALA A 201 12.51 8.26 -5.59
CA ALA A 201 11.56 8.59 -4.52
C ALA A 201 11.49 7.51 -3.41
N GLN A 202 12.61 7.24 -2.77
CA GLN A 202 12.74 6.33 -1.63
C GLN A 202 13.29 7.03 -0.40
N SER A 203 13.19 6.38 0.77
CA SER A 203 13.80 6.86 2.02
C SER A 203 13.38 8.30 2.39
N LEU A 204 12.10 8.62 2.21
CA LEU A 204 11.51 9.87 2.69
C LEU A 204 11.20 9.73 4.18
N ILE A 205 11.71 10.67 4.99
CA ILE A 205 11.57 10.65 6.44
C ILE A 205 10.78 11.87 6.89
N PHE A 206 9.72 11.65 7.67
CA PHE A 206 8.94 12.66 8.35
C PHE A 206 9.14 12.50 9.84
N ASN A 207 9.76 13.46 10.51
CA ASN A 207 10.14 13.36 11.92
C ASN A 207 9.56 14.51 12.74
N SER A 208 8.66 14.20 13.66
CA SER A 208 7.97 15.19 14.49
C SER A 208 7.24 16.25 13.66
N CYS A 209 6.63 15.83 12.55
CA CYS A 209 5.80 16.69 11.70
C CYS A 209 4.33 16.63 12.11
N TYR A 210 3.61 17.73 11.93
CA TYR A 210 2.17 17.80 12.17
C TYR A 210 1.44 18.17 10.88
N PHE A 211 0.60 17.28 10.36
CA PHE A 211 -0.19 17.49 9.15
C PHE A 211 -1.64 17.74 9.54
N LYS A 212 -2.24 18.81 9.01
CA LYS A 212 -3.62 19.18 9.34
C LYS A 212 -4.44 19.52 8.10
N ASN A 213 -5.68 19.05 8.06
CA ASN A 213 -6.69 19.41 7.05
C ASN A 213 -6.37 19.02 5.60
N PHE A 214 -5.33 18.22 5.34
CA PHE A 214 -5.03 17.69 4.02
C PHE A 214 -6.04 16.64 3.58
N LYS A 215 -6.39 16.64 2.28
CA LYS A 215 -7.17 15.57 1.65
C LYS A 215 -6.30 14.33 1.46
N THR A 216 -5.05 14.54 1.02
CA THR A 216 -4.05 13.49 0.79
C THR A 216 -2.71 13.92 1.34
N ILE A 217 -2.04 13.01 2.07
CA ILE A 217 -0.66 13.21 2.54
C ILE A 217 0.31 12.68 1.50
N LEU A 218 0.14 11.42 1.07
CA LEU A 218 0.92 10.82 -0.02
C LEU A 218 -0.02 10.21 -1.06
N ASP A 219 0.05 10.68 -2.31
CA ASP A 219 -0.47 9.97 -3.49
C ASP A 219 0.69 9.24 -4.15
N VAL A 220 0.65 7.92 -4.16
CA VAL A 220 1.71 7.07 -4.69
C VAL A 220 1.22 6.29 -5.88
N SER A 221 1.95 6.39 -6.99
CA SER A 221 1.75 5.59 -8.18
C SER A 221 3.09 5.15 -8.80
N GLY A 222 3.03 4.21 -9.73
CA GLY A 222 4.19 3.72 -10.47
C GLY A 222 4.45 2.23 -10.25
N ASN A 223 5.53 1.73 -10.84
CA ASN A 223 5.92 0.32 -10.84
C ASN A 223 7.35 0.09 -10.32
N THR A 224 8.02 1.15 -9.87
CA THR A 224 9.44 1.14 -9.47
C THR A 224 9.62 1.65 -8.03
N MET A 225 10.84 1.56 -7.50
CA MET A 225 11.19 1.70 -6.08
C MET A 225 10.64 2.97 -5.40
N MET A 226 9.69 2.79 -4.46
CA MET A 226 9.24 3.81 -3.49
C MET A 226 9.29 3.24 -2.07
N SER A 227 10.47 2.77 -1.68
CA SER A 227 10.65 2.04 -0.43
C SER A 227 11.09 2.95 0.72
N GLU A 228 10.98 2.43 1.95
CA GLU A 228 11.60 3.02 3.16
C GLU A 228 11.01 4.36 3.63
N ILE A 229 9.76 4.64 3.29
CA ILE A 229 9.06 5.85 3.77
C ILE A 229 8.80 5.73 5.27
N THR A 230 9.22 6.72 6.06
CA THR A 230 9.17 6.66 7.53
C THR A 230 8.48 7.89 8.12
N PHE A 231 7.48 7.67 8.96
CA PHE A 231 6.90 8.67 9.85
C PHE A 231 7.31 8.36 11.29
N ARG A 232 7.92 9.32 12.00
CA ARG A 232 8.37 9.17 13.38
C ARG A 232 7.83 10.32 14.22
N ASP A 233 7.11 9.98 15.29
CA ASP A 233 6.51 10.93 16.24
C ASP A 233 5.67 12.01 15.54
N CYS A 234 5.07 11.66 14.41
CA CYS A 234 4.25 12.55 13.60
C CYS A 234 2.81 12.60 14.11
N LYS A 235 2.10 13.64 13.71
CA LYS A 235 0.66 13.76 13.95
C LYS A 235 -0.07 14.12 12.67
N ILE A 236 -1.18 13.47 12.40
CA ILE A 236 -2.05 13.75 11.26
C ILE A 236 -3.45 13.96 11.80
N LYS A 237 -4.02 15.15 11.62
CA LYS A 237 -5.32 15.51 12.22
C LYS A 237 -6.30 16.19 11.29
N ASN A 238 -7.59 15.99 11.58
CA ASN A 238 -8.72 16.72 11.01
C ASN A 238 -8.76 16.63 9.47
N SER A 239 -8.70 15.42 8.90
CA SER A 239 -8.94 15.28 7.47
C SER A 239 -10.38 15.67 7.14
N ARG A 240 -10.63 16.16 5.93
CA ARG A 240 -11.98 16.54 5.47
C ARG A 240 -12.78 15.31 5.02
N GLU A 241 -14.08 15.44 4.86
CA GLU A 241 -14.92 14.37 4.29
C GLU A 241 -14.35 13.87 2.95
N ASN A 242 -14.44 12.55 2.71
CA ASN A 242 -13.88 11.87 1.54
C ASN A 242 -12.36 12.05 1.36
N SER A 243 -11.61 12.34 2.44
CA SER A 243 -10.15 12.35 2.36
C SER A 243 -9.60 10.96 2.09
N LEU A 244 -8.46 10.93 1.42
CA LEU A 244 -7.66 9.74 1.20
C LEU A 244 -6.22 10.07 1.57
N LEU A 245 -5.82 9.76 2.80
CA LEU A 245 -4.54 10.21 3.35
C LEU A 245 -3.35 9.56 2.62
N PHE A 246 -3.42 8.26 2.38
CA PHE A 246 -2.38 7.49 1.71
C PHE A 246 -3.01 6.66 0.59
N LYS A 247 -2.79 7.09 -0.65
CA LYS A 247 -3.17 6.34 -1.85
C LYS A 247 -2.00 5.51 -2.32
N LEU A 248 -2.17 4.20 -2.38
CA LEU A 248 -1.07 3.24 -2.43
C LEU A 248 -1.16 2.39 -3.71
N ASN A 249 -0.62 2.92 -4.81
CA ASN A 249 -0.63 2.27 -6.12
C ASN A 249 0.80 2.01 -6.65
N ASN A 250 1.63 1.35 -5.86
CA ASN A 250 2.96 0.95 -6.28
C ASN A 250 3.38 -0.39 -5.61
N PRO A 251 3.60 -1.48 -6.38
CA PRO A 251 3.95 -2.80 -5.83
C PRO A 251 5.37 -2.89 -5.27
N GLN A 252 6.23 -1.90 -5.56
CA GLN A 252 7.61 -1.80 -5.09
C GLN A 252 7.76 -0.81 -3.92
N ALA A 253 6.65 -0.38 -3.32
CA ALA A 253 6.63 0.51 -2.18
C ALA A 253 6.81 -0.24 -0.85
N VAL A 254 7.92 -0.97 -0.69
CA VAL A 254 8.14 -1.81 0.49
C VAL A 254 8.74 -1.04 1.67
N ASN A 255 8.54 -1.57 2.89
CA ASN A 255 9.19 -1.11 4.12
C ASN A 255 8.77 0.30 4.57
N TRP A 256 7.46 0.59 4.50
CA TRP A 256 6.89 1.82 5.03
C TRP A 256 6.68 1.70 6.53
N ARG A 257 7.06 2.72 7.30
CA ARG A 257 7.15 2.64 8.77
C ARG A 257 6.49 3.83 9.43
N PHE A 258 5.70 3.57 10.46
CA PHE A 258 5.13 4.58 11.34
C PHE A 258 5.56 4.28 12.77
N TYR A 259 6.23 5.21 13.44
CA TYR A 259 6.69 5.08 14.82
C TYR A 259 6.03 6.15 15.67
N GLY A 260 5.27 5.76 16.70
CA GLY A 260 4.65 6.70 17.64
C GLY A 260 3.80 7.77 16.96
N THR A 261 3.26 7.47 15.77
CA THR A 261 2.49 8.44 14.98
C THR A 261 1.04 8.41 15.41
N ASP A 262 0.42 9.59 15.54
CA ASP A 262 -1.00 9.71 15.87
C ASP A 262 -1.78 10.19 14.65
N ILE A 263 -2.82 9.45 14.26
CA ILE A 263 -3.73 9.81 13.16
C ILE A 263 -5.13 9.96 13.77
N GLU A 264 -5.60 11.19 13.95
CA GLU A 264 -6.80 11.48 14.74
C GLU A 264 -7.81 12.37 14.02
N ALA A 265 -9.09 12.24 14.41
CA ALA A 265 -10.20 13.01 13.86
C ALA A 265 -10.26 12.93 12.32
N ILE A 266 -10.12 11.71 11.81
CA ILE A 266 -10.16 11.44 10.38
C ILE A 266 -11.59 11.30 9.90
N SER A 267 -11.88 11.99 8.79
CA SER A 267 -13.03 11.75 7.94
C SER A 267 -12.56 11.18 6.58
N GLY A 268 -12.99 9.97 6.22
CA GLY A 268 -12.61 9.28 4.98
C GLY A 268 -11.71 8.06 5.18
N THR A 269 -10.77 7.84 4.25
CA THR A 269 -9.89 6.66 4.20
C THR A 269 -8.44 7.00 4.59
N ILE A 270 -7.84 6.18 5.46
CA ILE A 270 -6.41 6.37 5.83
C ILE A 270 -5.51 5.71 4.79
N PHE A 271 -5.56 4.39 4.65
CA PHE A 271 -4.74 3.64 3.69
C PHE A 271 -5.61 3.01 2.61
N ASP A 272 -5.45 3.41 1.34
CA ASP A 272 -6.17 2.82 0.20
C ASP A 272 -5.22 2.10 -0.76
N PHE A 273 -5.33 0.79 -0.78
CA PHE A 273 -4.46 -0.11 -1.53
C PHE A 273 -5.01 -0.40 -2.93
N TYR A 274 -4.20 -0.11 -3.94
CA TYR A 274 -4.39 -0.51 -5.34
C TYR A 274 -3.37 -1.56 -5.80
N ALA A 275 -2.22 -1.63 -5.11
CA ALA A 275 -1.17 -2.62 -5.30
C ALA A 275 -0.69 -3.15 -3.93
N GLY A 276 -0.10 -4.33 -3.90
CA GLY A 276 0.44 -4.89 -2.66
C GLY A 276 1.73 -4.20 -2.28
N LEU A 277 1.76 -3.62 -1.09
CA LEU A 277 2.95 -3.03 -0.49
C LEU A 277 3.04 -3.41 0.99
N THR A 278 4.10 -3.01 1.70
CA THR A 278 4.29 -3.36 3.12
C THR A 278 4.35 -2.13 4.03
N ILE A 279 3.40 -2.03 4.96
CA ILE A 279 3.36 -1.02 6.03
C ILE A 279 3.56 -1.69 7.39
N SER A 280 4.46 -1.13 8.20
CA SER A 280 4.65 -1.47 9.61
C SER A 280 4.35 -0.25 10.49
N TYR A 281 3.48 -0.41 11.48
CA TYR A 281 3.08 0.63 12.41
C TYR A 281 3.44 0.21 13.83
N PHE A 282 4.20 1.04 14.54
CA PHE A 282 4.74 0.77 15.86
C PHE A 282 4.25 1.84 16.84
N GLN A 283 3.35 1.45 17.73
CA GLN A 283 2.68 2.30 18.71
C GLN A 283 1.93 3.48 18.05
N GLY A 284 1.50 4.47 18.85
CA GLY A 284 0.67 5.57 18.38
C GLY A 284 -0.83 5.24 18.41
N SER A 285 -1.63 6.08 17.75
CA SER A 285 -3.07 5.99 17.79
C SER A 285 -3.74 6.25 16.44
N ILE A 286 -4.88 5.59 16.21
CA ILE A 286 -5.74 5.83 15.05
C ILE A 286 -7.15 6.06 15.59
N ILE A 287 -7.62 7.31 15.52
CA ILE A 287 -8.90 7.75 16.09
C ILE A 287 -9.73 8.36 14.96
N SER A 288 -10.85 7.73 14.63
CA SER A 288 -11.76 8.25 13.61
C SER A 288 -12.68 9.35 14.17
N ASN A 289 -13.21 10.19 13.28
CA ASN A 289 -14.20 11.19 13.66
C ASN A 289 -15.61 10.58 13.71
N ASP A 290 -16.51 11.24 14.42
CA ASP A 290 -17.89 10.81 14.64
C ASP A 290 -18.83 11.08 13.44
N ILE A 291 -18.40 11.87 12.46
CA ILE A 291 -19.35 12.54 11.54
C ILE A 291 -19.65 11.71 10.28
N THR A 292 -18.72 10.86 9.84
CA THR A 292 -18.75 10.24 8.49
C THR A 292 -18.46 8.74 8.53
N GLU A 293 -18.83 8.02 7.48
CA GLU A 293 -18.29 6.67 7.25
C GLU A 293 -16.79 6.76 7.00
N ASN A 294 -16.01 6.11 7.85
CA ASN A 294 -14.55 6.12 7.78
C ASN A 294 -14.03 4.72 7.51
N VAL A 295 -12.93 4.62 6.77
CA VAL A 295 -12.27 3.34 6.49
C VAL A 295 -10.80 3.47 6.82
N ILE A 296 -10.32 2.73 7.81
CA ILE A 296 -8.90 2.81 8.19
C ILE A 296 -8.04 2.17 7.09
N ILE A 297 -8.38 0.95 6.68
CA ILE A 297 -7.69 0.20 5.63
C ILE A 297 -8.70 -0.20 4.56
N ASN A 298 -8.50 0.29 3.34
CA ASN A 298 -9.31 -0.06 2.18
C ASN A 298 -8.45 -0.80 1.15
N VAL A 299 -8.95 -1.91 0.62
CA VAL A 299 -8.46 -2.48 -0.64
C VAL A 299 -9.48 -2.11 -1.71
N ASN A 300 -9.04 -1.25 -2.62
CA ASN A 300 -9.92 -0.64 -3.61
C ASN A 300 -10.48 -1.69 -4.58
N SER A 301 -11.69 -1.48 -5.11
CA SER A 301 -12.26 -2.37 -6.14
C SER A 301 -11.50 -2.32 -7.46
N LEU A 302 -10.67 -1.29 -7.68
CA LEU A 302 -9.79 -1.15 -8.83
C LEU A 302 -8.37 -1.67 -8.57
N ALA A 303 -8.12 -2.30 -7.42
CA ALA A 303 -6.83 -2.89 -7.10
C ALA A 303 -6.46 -3.98 -8.11
N ASN A 304 -5.18 -4.09 -8.48
CA ASN A 304 -4.70 -5.13 -9.38
C ASN A 304 -4.23 -6.36 -8.56
N PRO A 305 -4.93 -7.51 -8.60
CA PRO A 305 -4.55 -8.70 -7.83
C PRO A 305 -3.15 -9.22 -8.11
N ASP A 306 -2.66 -9.06 -9.34
CA ASP A 306 -1.34 -9.55 -9.75
C ASP A 306 -0.19 -8.78 -9.07
N LEU A 307 -0.51 -7.61 -8.50
CA LEU A 307 0.44 -6.74 -7.78
C LEU A 307 0.50 -7.01 -6.27
N PHE A 308 -0.26 -8.00 -5.73
CA PHE A 308 -0.25 -8.40 -4.32
C PHE A 308 0.60 -9.67 -4.07
N GLY A 309 1.73 -9.79 -4.76
CA GLY A 309 2.62 -10.95 -4.69
C GLY A 309 3.13 -11.30 -3.29
N GLN A 310 3.62 -12.53 -3.11
CA GLN A 310 4.07 -13.07 -1.82
C GLN A 310 5.17 -12.24 -1.13
N GLY A 311 6.04 -11.58 -1.91
CA GLY A 311 7.10 -10.72 -1.37
C GLY A 311 6.59 -9.49 -0.60
N ASN A 312 5.31 -9.13 -0.79
CA ASN A 312 4.69 -7.96 -0.15
C ASN A 312 3.81 -8.35 1.05
N LYS A 313 3.91 -9.59 1.55
CA LYS A 313 3.11 -10.10 2.68
C LYS A 313 3.92 -10.18 3.99
N PRO A 314 3.31 -9.88 5.15
CA PRO A 314 1.99 -9.26 5.26
C PRO A 314 2.02 -7.82 4.75
N ASN A 315 0.91 -7.40 4.13
CA ASN A 315 0.79 -6.04 3.59
C ASN A 315 0.76 -5.00 4.71
N LEU A 316 0.28 -5.42 5.88
CA LEU A 316 0.14 -4.57 7.05
C LEU A 316 0.60 -5.28 8.32
N GLN A 317 1.41 -4.60 9.12
CA GLN A 317 1.77 -5.03 10.47
C GLN A 317 1.56 -3.87 11.44
N MET A 318 0.79 -4.10 12.49
CA MET A 318 0.40 -3.09 13.48
C MET A 318 0.79 -3.62 14.87
N TYR A 319 1.72 -2.95 15.53
CA TYR A 319 2.30 -3.35 16.82
C TYR A 319 1.97 -2.31 17.88
N GLY A 320 1.12 -2.65 18.85
CA GLY A 320 0.80 -1.77 19.98
C GLY A 320 -0.03 -0.53 19.61
N VAL A 321 -0.69 -0.53 18.46
CA VAL A 321 -1.52 0.60 18.00
C VAL A 321 -2.80 0.67 18.80
N ARG A 322 -3.20 1.87 19.22
CA ARG A 322 -4.48 2.12 19.87
C ARG A 322 -5.49 2.66 18.85
N PHE A 323 -6.43 1.81 18.49
CA PHE A 323 -7.59 2.21 17.70
C PHE A 323 -8.68 2.73 18.64
N GLU A 324 -9.34 3.79 18.20
CA GLU A 324 -10.62 4.24 18.74
C GLU A 324 -11.56 4.40 17.55
N LEU A 325 -12.30 3.33 17.23
CA LEU A 325 -13.16 3.28 16.07
C LEU A 325 -14.53 3.82 16.46
N ARG A 326 -14.87 5.00 15.94
CA ARG A 326 -16.12 5.68 16.28
C ARG A 326 -17.21 5.46 15.24
N ASN A 327 -18.46 5.34 15.70
CA ASN A 327 -19.66 5.25 14.86
C ASN A 327 -19.55 4.17 13.78
N ASN A 328 -19.67 4.56 12.50
CA ASN A 328 -19.70 3.63 11.36
C ASN A 328 -18.31 3.38 10.75
N THR A 329 -17.25 3.47 11.56
CA THR A 329 -15.88 3.26 11.08
C THR A 329 -15.61 1.78 10.80
N GLN A 330 -15.07 1.49 9.63
CA GLN A 330 -14.57 0.17 9.26
C GLN A 330 -13.05 0.15 9.45
N LEU A 331 -12.53 -0.81 10.22
CA LEU A 331 -11.09 -1.03 10.33
C LEU A 331 -10.53 -1.52 8.99
N ILE A 332 -11.13 -2.58 8.43
CA ILE A 332 -10.70 -3.15 7.14
C ILE A 332 -11.91 -3.32 6.23
N LYS A 333 -11.78 -2.80 5.01
CA LYS A 333 -12.73 -3.01 3.92
C LYS A 333 -11.99 -3.53 2.68
N ILE A 334 -12.39 -4.69 2.17
CA ILE A 334 -11.85 -5.24 0.92
C ILE A 334 -12.97 -5.30 -0.10
N ASN A 335 -12.83 -4.52 -1.18
CA ASN A 335 -13.85 -4.43 -2.23
C ASN A 335 -13.50 -5.28 -3.47
N HIS A 336 -12.33 -5.93 -3.51
CA HIS A 336 -11.88 -6.73 -4.65
C HIS A 336 -11.85 -8.24 -4.33
N ASN A 337 -12.53 -9.06 -5.13
CA ASN A 337 -12.74 -10.49 -4.84
C ASN A 337 -11.50 -11.38 -5.04
N ASP A 338 -10.56 -10.98 -5.90
CA ASP A 338 -9.39 -11.83 -6.19
C ASP A 338 -8.08 -11.38 -5.53
N VAL A 339 -8.09 -10.25 -4.79
CA VAL A 339 -6.91 -9.79 -4.05
C VAL A 339 -6.69 -10.68 -2.83
N GLU A 340 -5.42 -11.04 -2.58
CA GLU A 340 -5.02 -11.73 -1.36
C GLU A 340 -4.31 -10.75 -0.42
N PHE A 341 -5.08 -10.14 0.48
CA PHE A 341 -4.56 -9.14 1.42
C PHE A 341 -4.25 -9.76 2.79
N SER A 342 -3.17 -9.34 3.43
CA SER A 342 -2.80 -9.88 4.74
C SER A 342 -2.38 -8.82 5.73
N ALA A 343 -2.85 -8.95 6.97
CA ALA A 343 -2.58 -8.02 8.06
C ALA A 343 -2.32 -8.75 9.38
N LYS A 344 -1.36 -8.24 10.16
CA LYS A 344 -1.10 -8.67 11.55
C LYS A 344 -1.30 -7.49 12.50
N PHE A 345 -2.07 -7.72 13.56
CA PHE A 345 -2.24 -6.84 14.71
C PHE A 345 -1.66 -7.55 15.93
N ASP A 346 -0.80 -6.88 16.66
CA ASP A 346 -0.02 -7.45 17.76
C ASP A 346 -0.04 -6.46 18.93
N ASN A 347 -0.59 -6.87 20.08
CA ASN A 347 -0.75 -6.04 21.28
C ASN A 347 -1.59 -4.77 21.06
N CYS A 348 -2.53 -4.78 20.10
CA CYS A 348 -3.35 -3.62 19.76
C CYS A 348 -4.59 -3.48 20.66
N GLY A 349 -5.05 -2.23 20.87
CA GLY A 349 -6.41 -1.98 21.35
C GLY A 349 -7.31 -1.72 20.16
N MET A 350 -8.31 -2.55 19.91
CA MET A 350 -9.07 -2.58 18.65
C MET A 350 -10.21 -1.57 18.55
N GLY A 351 -10.47 -0.81 19.63
CA GLY A 351 -11.34 0.36 19.60
C GLY A 351 -12.82 0.08 19.43
N GLY A 352 -13.27 -1.14 19.74
CA GLY A 352 -14.65 -1.57 19.49
C GLY A 352 -15.73 -0.85 20.31
N TYR A 353 -15.41 -0.41 21.53
CA TYR A 353 -16.39 0.21 22.44
C TYR A 353 -17.22 1.36 21.82
N ASN A 354 -16.62 2.17 20.95
CA ASN A 354 -17.27 3.33 20.31
C ASN A 354 -17.90 3.03 18.94
N LEU A 355 -17.85 1.76 18.49
CA LEU A 355 -18.49 1.36 17.24
C LEU A 355 -20.00 1.26 17.41
N ASN A 356 -20.72 1.69 16.38
CA ASN A 356 -22.15 1.43 16.27
C ASN A 356 -22.39 -0.09 16.17
N PRO A 357 -23.30 -0.68 16.98
CA PRO A 357 -23.58 -2.12 16.94
C PRO A 357 -24.00 -2.67 15.57
N SER A 358 -24.49 -1.83 14.65
CA SER A 358 -24.85 -2.26 13.28
C SER A 358 -23.67 -2.29 12.31
N THR A 359 -22.51 -1.72 12.67
CA THR A 359 -21.35 -1.58 11.80
C THR A 359 -20.50 -2.85 11.77
N PHE A 360 -20.03 -3.22 10.58
CA PHE A 360 -19.00 -4.24 10.42
C PHE A 360 -17.63 -3.58 10.45
N ALA A 361 -16.91 -3.76 11.56
CA ALA A 361 -15.54 -3.30 11.72
C ALA A 361 -14.62 -3.92 10.65
N MET A 362 -14.91 -5.17 10.25
CA MET A 362 -14.24 -5.82 9.15
C MET A 362 -15.23 -6.26 8.09
N ASP A 363 -14.98 -5.88 6.85
CA ASP A 363 -15.81 -6.15 5.69
C ASP A 363 -14.94 -6.74 4.57
N LEU A 364 -14.95 -8.06 4.48
CA LEU A 364 -13.99 -8.82 3.70
C LEU A 364 -14.66 -9.44 2.48
N LYS A 365 -14.15 -9.09 1.29
CA LYS A 365 -14.33 -9.85 0.06
C LYS A 365 -13.01 -10.53 -0.32
N GLY A 366 -13.10 -11.71 -0.92
CA GLY A 366 -11.92 -12.37 -1.48
C GLY A 366 -11.06 -13.17 -0.50
N LYS A 367 -9.73 -13.06 -0.63
CA LYS A 367 -8.75 -13.94 0.03
C LYS A 367 -7.86 -13.16 0.99
N GLY A 368 -7.27 -13.84 1.95
CA GLY A 368 -6.33 -13.17 2.85
C GLY A 368 -6.05 -13.87 4.16
N GLN A 369 -5.19 -13.24 4.96
CA GLN A 369 -4.86 -13.70 6.32
C GLN A 369 -4.78 -12.52 7.28
N PHE A 370 -5.59 -12.59 8.34
CA PHE A 370 -5.68 -11.58 9.39
C PHE A 370 -5.33 -12.23 10.71
N ILE A 371 -4.35 -11.69 11.43
CA ILE A 371 -3.89 -12.22 12.71
C ILE A 371 -4.07 -11.14 13.76
N PHE A 372 -4.73 -11.49 14.86
CA PHE A 372 -4.88 -10.67 16.07
C PHE A 372 -4.17 -11.40 17.21
N ASP A 373 -3.00 -10.91 17.60
CA ASP A 373 -2.20 -11.48 18.67
C ASP A 373 -2.23 -10.56 19.89
N ASN A 374 -2.71 -11.07 21.02
CA ASN A 374 -2.85 -10.33 22.28
C ASN A 374 -3.57 -8.97 22.13
N CYS A 375 -4.58 -8.91 21.27
CA CYS A 375 -5.38 -7.71 21.02
C CYS A 375 -6.58 -7.62 21.98
N SER A 376 -7.06 -6.41 22.27
CA SER A 376 -8.15 -6.17 23.25
C SER A 376 -9.18 -5.17 22.70
N ASN A 377 -10.23 -4.87 23.47
CA ASN A 377 -11.28 -3.89 23.11
C ASN A 377 -12.03 -4.26 21.83
N PHE A 378 -12.61 -5.46 21.82
CA PHE A 378 -13.38 -6.01 20.71
C PHE A 378 -14.90 -5.81 20.88
N GLU A 379 -15.35 -4.99 21.83
CA GLU A 379 -16.78 -4.72 22.03
C GLU A 379 -17.42 -4.25 20.71
N ASN A 380 -18.62 -4.72 20.36
CA ASN A 380 -19.29 -4.41 19.07
C ASN A 380 -18.49 -4.74 17.78
N PHE A 381 -17.33 -5.42 17.87
CA PHE A 381 -16.47 -5.68 16.72
C PHE A 381 -17.03 -6.82 15.86
N ARG A 382 -17.82 -6.47 14.85
CA ARG A 382 -18.50 -7.42 13.94
C ARG A 382 -17.74 -7.61 12.63
N PHE A 383 -17.93 -8.78 12.05
CA PHE A 383 -17.30 -9.21 10.82
C PHE A 383 -18.35 -9.45 9.73
N ARG A 384 -18.10 -8.96 8.52
CA ARG A 384 -18.81 -9.37 7.30
C ARG A 384 -17.81 -10.08 6.39
N HIS A 385 -18.21 -11.23 5.88
CA HIS A 385 -17.40 -12.01 4.95
C HIS A 385 -18.27 -12.46 3.79
N GLU A 386 -17.93 -11.99 2.60
CA GLU A 386 -18.59 -12.36 1.36
C GLU A 386 -17.71 -13.31 0.55
N ILE A 387 -18.24 -14.51 0.27
CA ILE A 387 -17.58 -15.53 -0.54
C ILE A 387 -18.44 -15.78 -1.78
N THR A 388 -18.14 -15.08 -2.88
CA THR A 388 -19.00 -15.06 -4.07
C THR A 388 -18.41 -15.70 -5.32
N ASN A 389 -17.15 -16.16 -5.30
CA ASN A 389 -16.52 -16.82 -6.46
C ASN A 389 -15.77 -18.11 -6.09
N SER A 390 -15.66 -19.05 -7.03
CA SER A 390 -15.00 -20.36 -6.87
C SER A 390 -13.58 -20.27 -6.27
N SER A 391 -12.85 -19.21 -6.61
CA SER A 391 -11.48 -18.93 -6.18
C SER A 391 -11.39 -18.66 -4.68
N SER A 392 -12.36 -17.91 -4.15
CA SER A 392 -12.47 -17.56 -2.73
C SER A 392 -12.91 -18.76 -1.87
N TYR A 393 -13.61 -19.73 -2.45
CA TYR A 393 -13.91 -20.98 -1.72
C TYR A 393 -12.65 -21.81 -1.44
N LEU A 394 -11.63 -21.77 -2.31
CA LEU A 394 -10.39 -22.55 -2.15
C LEU A 394 -9.47 -21.99 -1.06
N SER A 395 -9.47 -20.68 -0.88
CA SER A 395 -8.62 -19.99 0.09
C SER A 395 -9.34 -18.73 0.59
N PRO A 396 -10.42 -18.89 1.39
CA PRO A 396 -11.16 -17.74 1.89
C PRO A 396 -10.25 -16.88 2.78
N ALA A 397 -10.65 -15.63 3.04
CA ALA A 397 -10.02 -14.84 4.07
C ALA A 397 -10.03 -15.61 5.41
N LYS A 398 -8.84 -15.74 6.02
CA LYS A 398 -8.64 -16.44 7.29
C LYS A 398 -8.39 -15.42 8.39
N ILE A 399 -9.01 -15.62 9.55
CA ILE A 399 -8.86 -14.78 10.72
C ILE A 399 -8.35 -15.66 11.87
N LYS A 400 -7.26 -15.24 12.50
CA LYS A 400 -6.63 -15.96 13.60
C LYS A 400 -6.55 -15.06 14.82
N PHE A 401 -7.05 -15.53 15.96
CA PHE A 401 -6.93 -14.89 17.26
C PHE A 401 -5.96 -15.69 18.13
N ILE A 402 -5.02 -15.01 18.77
CA ILE A 402 -4.01 -15.61 19.65
C ILE A 402 -4.03 -14.89 21.00
N ASN A 403 -4.08 -15.65 22.09
CA ASN A 403 -4.09 -15.22 23.50
C ASN A 403 -5.36 -14.45 23.94
N THR A 404 -5.97 -13.65 23.07
CA THR A 404 -7.22 -12.92 23.33
C THR A 404 -8.11 -12.93 22.09
N CYS A 405 -9.42 -13.07 22.26
CA CYS A 405 -10.39 -13.09 21.16
C CYS A 405 -11.68 -12.32 21.52
N PRO A 406 -12.45 -11.88 20.52
CA PRO A 406 -13.82 -11.40 20.74
C PRO A 406 -14.73 -12.52 21.27
N ASP A 407 -15.88 -12.12 21.82
CA ASP A 407 -16.98 -13.06 22.11
C ASP A 407 -17.44 -13.75 20.82
N LEU A 408 -17.71 -15.06 20.90
CA LEU A 408 -18.26 -15.83 19.78
C LEU A 408 -19.57 -15.23 19.27
N ASP A 409 -20.39 -14.62 20.14
CA ASP A 409 -21.64 -13.99 19.71
C ASP A 409 -21.43 -12.77 18.78
N LEU A 410 -20.32 -12.03 18.94
CA LEU A 410 -19.96 -10.96 18.01
C LEU A 410 -19.60 -11.52 16.63
N ILE A 411 -18.95 -12.70 16.59
CA ILE A 411 -18.65 -13.42 15.35
C ILE A 411 -19.94 -13.99 14.74
N ASN A 412 -20.83 -14.55 15.56
CA ASN A 412 -22.11 -15.14 15.14
C ASN A 412 -23.07 -14.12 14.54
N ASN A 413 -23.07 -12.90 15.09
CA ASN A 413 -23.84 -11.78 14.58
C ASN A 413 -23.21 -11.17 13.31
N GLY A 414 -22.08 -11.68 12.84
CA GLY A 414 -21.50 -11.32 11.56
C GLY A 414 -22.31 -11.87 10.38
N VAL A 415 -22.34 -11.14 9.26
CA VAL A 415 -22.97 -11.64 8.04
C VAL A 415 -21.95 -12.46 7.26
N CYS A 416 -22.17 -13.77 7.20
CA CYS A 416 -21.47 -14.64 6.28
C CYS A 416 -22.45 -15.07 5.19
N ASN A 417 -22.25 -14.57 3.97
CA ASN A 417 -23.02 -15.05 2.83
C ASN A 417 -22.65 -16.52 2.59
N GLU A 418 -23.67 -17.36 2.40
CA GLU A 418 -23.64 -18.82 2.33
C GLU A 418 -22.28 -19.43 1.92
N VAL A 419 -21.58 -20.05 2.88
CA VAL A 419 -20.32 -20.73 2.59
C VAL A 419 -20.59 -22.21 2.27
N THR A 420 -20.93 -22.52 1.02
CA THR A 420 -21.02 -23.91 0.57
C THR A 420 -19.63 -24.51 0.36
N ASN A 421 -18.90 -24.81 1.43
CA ASN A 421 -17.63 -25.54 1.35
C ASN A 421 -17.31 -26.31 2.64
N THR A 422 -17.89 -27.47 2.88
CA THR A 422 -17.50 -28.36 3.98
C THR A 422 -16.13 -29.05 3.81
N GLY A 423 -15.37 -28.77 2.73
CA GLY A 423 -13.97 -29.22 2.57
C GLY A 423 -12.91 -28.14 2.88
N GLY A 424 -13.32 -26.93 3.22
CA GLY A 424 -12.45 -25.78 3.37
C GLY A 424 -11.90 -25.60 4.80
N TYR A 425 -10.61 -25.29 4.89
CA TYR A 425 -9.93 -24.83 6.11
C TYR A 425 -10.77 -23.84 6.93
N PRO A 426 -10.61 -23.82 8.26
CA PRO A 426 -11.39 -22.94 9.12
C PRO A 426 -11.16 -21.47 8.79
N ILE A 427 -12.25 -20.69 8.80
CA ILE A 427 -12.22 -19.24 8.59
C ILE A 427 -11.67 -18.57 9.84
N TYR A 428 -12.08 -19.03 11.03
CA TYR A 428 -11.62 -18.51 12.31
C TYR A 428 -10.79 -19.55 13.05
N THR A 429 -9.62 -19.15 13.54
CA THR A 429 -8.75 -19.98 14.38
C THR A 429 -8.51 -19.28 15.72
N PHE A 430 -8.66 -20.01 16.82
CA PHE A 430 -8.39 -19.52 18.17
C PHE A 430 -7.25 -20.32 18.78
N GLU A 431 -6.22 -19.62 19.24
CA GLU A 431 -5.07 -20.21 19.93
C GLU A 431 -4.89 -19.53 21.28
N ASN A 432 -4.89 -20.31 22.36
CA ASN A 432 -4.72 -19.86 23.74
C ASN A 432 -5.79 -18.85 24.23
N CYS A 433 -6.96 -18.80 23.60
CA CYS A 433 -8.07 -17.92 24.01
C CYS A 433 -9.02 -18.57 25.03
N GLY A 434 -8.53 -19.51 25.84
CA GLY A 434 -9.37 -20.41 26.66
C GLY A 434 -10.04 -21.54 25.86
N LEU A 435 -10.01 -21.47 24.53
CA LEU A 435 -10.39 -22.53 23.59
C LEU A 435 -9.32 -22.60 22.49
N ASN A 436 -8.69 -23.76 22.31
CA ASN A 436 -7.87 -24.05 21.13
C ASN A 436 -8.79 -24.71 20.11
N SER A 437 -9.35 -23.91 19.20
CA SER A 437 -10.44 -24.37 18.35
C SER A 437 -10.45 -23.69 16.99
N TYR A 438 -11.22 -24.30 16.10
CA TYR A 438 -11.49 -23.82 14.77
C TYR A 438 -12.98 -23.52 14.67
N TYR A 439 -13.36 -22.38 14.10
CA TYR A 439 -14.76 -21.97 14.01
C TYR A 439 -15.14 -21.50 12.62
N ARG A 440 -16.42 -21.75 12.31
CA ARG A 440 -17.05 -21.34 11.06
C ARG A 440 -18.52 -21.02 11.31
N PRO A 441 -18.92 -19.74 11.25
CA PRO A 441 -20.32 -19.36 11.32
C PRO A 441 -21.00 -19.74 10.00
N PHE A 442 -22.04 -20.58 10.06
CA PHE A 442 -22.98 -20.74 8.95
C PHE A 442 -24.09 -19.69 9.09
N GLY A 443 -24.60 -19.17 7.97
CA GLY A 443 -25.75 -18.26 7.99
C GLY A 443 -26.94 -18.91 8.70
N ARG A 444 -27.44 -18.26 9.77
CA ARG A 444 -28.51 -18.79 10.63
C ARG A 444 -29.87 -18.92 9.91
N ASP A 445 -30.12 -18.17 8.84
CA ASP A 445 -31.49 -17.95 8.38
C ASP A 445 -31.93 -18.80 7.17
N THR A 446 -31.05 -19.59 6.57
CA THR A 446 -31.42 -20.51 5.47
C THR A 446 -31.36 -21.99 5.83
N PHE A 447 -30.81 -22.34 7.01
CA PHE A 447 -30.58 -23.75 7.39
C PHE A 447 -31.55 -24.31 8.45
N PHE A 448 -32.29 -23.47 9.18
CA PHE A 448 -33.10 -23.92 10.33
C PHE A 448 -34.61 -23.85 10.11
N LEU A 449 -35.06 -23.50 8.91
CA LEU A 449 -36.48 -23.50 8.54
C LEU A 449 -36.77 -24.66 7.57
N ASN A 450 -36.63 -25.90 8.04
CA ASN A 450 -37.57 -27.00 7.79
C ASN A 450 -36.99 -28.35 8.18
N ASN A 451 -37.85 -29.17 8.77
CA ASN A 451 -37.63 -30.48 9.35
C ASN A 451 -37.41 -31.59 8.29
N ASP A 452 -36.55 -31.38 7.28
CA ASP A 452 -36.30 -32.40 6.26
C ASP A 452 -34.82 -32.79 6.15
N TYR A 453 -34.62 -34.09 6.33
CA TYR A 453 -33.39 -34.83 6.09
C TYR A 453 -32.87 -34.53 4.68
N TYR A 454 -31.66 -33.97 4.58
CA TYR A 454 -30.58 -34.17 3.59
C TYR A 454 -29.70 -32.91 3.58
N LYS A 455 -28.75 -32.85 4.52
CA LYS A 455 -27.74 -31.79 4.58
C LYS A 455 -26.73 -31.99 3.46
N ILE A 456 -26.90 -31.33 2.32
CA ILE A 456 -25.92 -31.38 1.22
C ILE A 456 -24.65 -30.64 1.66
N SER A 457 -23.60 -31.41 1.91
CA SER A 457 -22.24 -30.98 2.24
C SER A 457 -21.42 -30.90 0.94
N LYS A 458 -20.47 -29.96 0.82
CA LYS A 458 -19.57 -29.86 -0.35
C LYS A 458 -18.09 -30.01 0.05
N LYS A 459 -17.32 -30.95 -0.49
CA LYS A 459 -15.88 -31.10 -0.25
C LYS A 459 -15.10 -30.73 -1.50
N ILE A 460 -14.09 -29.87 -1.36
CA ILE A 460 -13.14 -29.61 -2.43
C ILE A 460 -11.93 -30.51 -2.25
N ILE A 461 -11.58 -31.22 -3.31
CA ILE A 461 -10.46 -32.16 -3.39
C ILE A 461 -9.47 -31.57 -4.38
N SER A 462 -8.32 -31.14 -3.85
CA SER A 462 -7.19 -30.60 -4.62
C SER A 462 -5.97 -31.52 -4.59
N LYS A 463 -6.04 -32.60 -3.80
CA LYS A 463 -5.05 -33.67 -3.78
C LYS A 463 -5.46 -34.74 -4.77
N GLY A 464 -4.61 -34.98 -5.76
CA GLY A 464 -4.82 -36.03 -6.74
C GLY A 464 -3.54 -36.83 -6.99
N HIS A 465 -3.67 -37.83 -7.86
CA HIS A 465 -2.60 -38.74 -8.25
C HIS A 465 -2.37 -38.62 -9.76
N ARG A 466 -1.10 -38.56 -10.17
CA ARG A 466 -0.72 -38.74 -11.59
C ARG A 466 -0.72 -40.23 -11.95
N ASN A 467 -0.63 -40.55 -13.24
CA ASN A 467 -0.61 -41.93 -13.76
C ASN A 467 0.49 -42.81 -13.14
N ASN A 468 1.59 -42.21 -12.71
CA ASN A 468 2.69 -42.90 -12.02
C ASN A 468 2.47 -43.02 -10.50
N ARG A 469 1.25 -42.77 -10.01
CA ARG A 469 0.83 -42.74 -8.60
C ARG A 469 1.57 -41.75 -7.71
N THR A 470 2.35 -40.84 -8.28
CA THR A 470 2.94 -39.75 -7.50
C THR A 470 1.83 -38.84 -7.02
N GLU A 471 1.71 -38.68 -5.70
CA GLU A 471 0.80 -37.74 -5.07
C GLU A 471 1.18 -36.33 -5.48
N THR A 472 0.20 -35.53 -5.89
CA THR A 472 0.37 -34.08 -6.06
C THR A 472 -0.22 -33.39 -4.84
N THR A 473 0.60 -33.19 -3.80
CA THR A 473 0.38 -32.24 -2.69
C THR A 473 0.94 -30.87 -3.09
N GLY A 474 0.54 -29.70 -2.61
CA GLY A 474 -0.34 -29.18 -1.58
C GLY A 474 0.07 -27.72 -1.30
N ILE A 475 -0.90 -26.80 -1.21
CA ILE A 475 -0.76 -25.42 -0.71
C ILE A 475 -0.03 -24.48 -1.68
N VAL A 476 -0.84 -23.62 -2.34
CA VAL A 476 -0.51 -22.68 -3.43
C VAL A 476 -0.40 -23.34 -4.81
N GLN A 477 -1.57 -23.56 -5.44
CA GLN A 477 -1.69 -23.67 -6.90
C GLN A 477 -0.80 -24.74 -7.58
N ASP A 478 -0.82 -25.99 -7.13
CA ASP A 478 -0.06 -27.03 -7.80
C ASP A 478 -0.61 -27.34 -9.19
N ARG A 479 0.30 -27.29 -10.15
CA ARG A 479 0.05 -27.48 -11.58
C ARG A 479 0.18 -28.96 -11.88
N VAL A 480 -0.86 -29.53 -12.49
CA VAL A 480 -0.75 -30.88 -13.03
C VAL A 480 -0.22 -30.74 -14.45
N TYR A 481 0.90 -31.42 -14.72
CA TYR A 481 1.53 -31.47 -16.02
C TYR A 481 1.23 -32.81 -16.69
N VAL A 482 0.81 -32.76 -17.95
CA VAL A 482 0.61 -33.96 -18.78
C VAL A 482 1.47 -33.85 -20.00
N ASP A 483 2.30 -34.87 -20.20
CA ASP A 483 2.99 -35.10 -21.46
C ASP A 483 2.07 -35.92 -22.38
N LEU A 484 1.63 -35.28 -23.47
CA LEU A 484 0.76 -35.91 -24.46
C LEU A 484 1.56 -36.63 -25.55
N GLY A 485 2.87 -36.40 -25.65
CA GLY A 485 3.72 -36.88 -26.73
C GLY A 485 3.37 -36.29 -28.11
N PRO A 486 4.25 -36.43 -29.11
CA PRO A 486 3.99 -35.95 -30.46
C PRO A 486 2.92 -36.81 -31.16
N ASN A 487 1.90 -36.16 -31.75
CA ASN A 487 0.88 -36.77 -32.62
C ASN A 487 0.02 -37.89 -31.99
N THR A 488 -0.40 -37.74 -30.74
CA THR A 488 -1.32 -38.69 -30.11
C THR A 488 -2.78 -38.33 -30.41
N THR A 489 -3.52 -39.28 -31.01
CA THR A 489 -4.97 -39.20 -31.27
C THR A 489 -5.77 -39.91 -30.17
N GLY A 490 -5.39 -39.72 -28.90
CA GLY A 490 -6.03 -40.44 -27.81
C GLY A 490 -5.91 -39.75 -26.46
N TYR A 491 -6.91 -40.00 -25.62
CA TYR A 491 -6.97 -39.52 -24.25
C TYR A 491 -5.80 -40.02 -23.41
N LYS A 492 -5.21 -39.12 -22.64
CA LYS A 492 -4.20 -39.40 -21.62
C LYS A 492 -4.75 -38.97 -20.27
N GLU A 493 -4.58 -39.82 -19.27
CA GLU A 493 -4.97 -39.48 -17.91
C GLU A 493 -4.10 -38.34 -17.37
N LEU A 494 -4.78 -37.30 -16.87
CA LEU A 494 -4.25 -36.06 -16.35
C LEU A 494 -4.06 -36.15 -14.84
N VAL A 495 -5.14 -36.45 -14.13
CA VAL A 495 -5.17 -36.56 -12.68
C VAL A 495 -6.32 -37.45 -12.25
N SER A 496 -6.12 -38.15 -11.14
CA SER A 496 -7.15 -38.91 -10.44
C SER A 496 -7.38 -38.37 -9.04
N PHE A 497 -8.64 -38.28 -8.62
CA PHE A 497 -9.03 -37.78 -7.29
C PHE A 497 -9.76 -38.87 -6.50
N ASP A 498 -9.33 -39.12 -5.26
CA ASP A 498 -10.09 -39.96 -4.33
C ASP A 498 -11.29 -39.19 -3.80
N ILE A 499 -12.50 -39.75 -3.91
CA ILE A 499 -13.69 -39.15 -3.31
C ILE A 499 -13.91 -39.64 -1.88
N PRO A 500 -14.52 -38.82 -0.99
CA PRO A 500 -14.78 -39.23 0.39
C PRO A 500 -15.73 -40.44 0.49
N ASP A 501 -15.61 -41.19 1.58
CA ASP A 501 -16.48 -42.33 1.92
C ASP A 501 -17.88 -41.90 2.38
N VAL A 502 -18.63 -41.25 1.49
CA VAL A 502 -19.97 -40.67 1.75
C VAL A 502 -20.81 -40.73 0.47
N PRO A 503 -22.15 -40.79 0.56
CA PRO A 503 -23.01 -40.80 -0.63
C PRO A 503 -22.90 -39.49 -1.42
N ILE A 504 -22.50 -39.56 -2.69
CA ILE A 504 -22.31 -38.35 -3.50
C ILE A 504 -23.63 -37.93 -4.17
N HIS A 505 -24.01 -36.67 -4.01
CA HIS A 505 -25.13 -36.04 -4.69
C HIS A 505 -24.73 -35.48 -6.07
N SER A 506 -23.60 -34.75 -6.16
CA SER A 506 -23.13 -34.20 -7.43
C SER A 506 -21.62 -33.97 -7.42
N ILE A 507 -21.02 -33.79 -8.60
CA ILE A 507 -19.63 -33.37 -8.72
C ILE A 507 -19.49 -32.19 -9.68
N LYS A 508 -18.59 -31.27 -9.36
CA LYS A 508 -18.18 -30.16 -10.23
C LYS A 508 -16.67 -30.13 -10.34
N ILE A 509 -16.13 -30.17 -11.55
CA ILE A 509 -14.70 -30.11 -11.82
C ILE A 509 -14.38 -28.76 -12.45
N ILE A 510 -13.35 -28.12 -11.94
CA ILE A 510 -12.93 -26.78 -12.34
C ILE A 510 -11.50 -26.85 -12.85
N PHE A 511 -11.32 -26.43 -14.10
CA PHE A 511 -10.03 -26.17 -14.72
C PHE A 511 -9.81 -24.66 -14.75
N ASP A 512 -8.75 -24.19 -14.09
CA ASP A 512 -8.31 -22.79 -14.18
C ASP A 512 -7.64 -22.52 -15.54
N LYS A 513 -7.30 -21.26 -15.82
CA LYS A 513 -6.52 -20.88 -17.00
C LYS A 513 -5.23 -21.71 -17.08
N ALA A 514 -5.04 -22.44 -18.18
CA ALA A 514 -3.88 -23.30 -18.36
C ALA A 514 -2.68 -22.50 -18.89
N TRP A 515 -1.47 -22.90 -18.47
CA TRP A 515 -0.23 -22.26 -18.92
C TRP A 515 0.36 -23.08 -20.08
N PRO A 516 0.63 -22.47 -21.25
CA PRO A 516 1.30 -23.17 -22.34
C PRO A 516 2.75 -23.49 -21.95
N GLY A 517 3.08 -24.77 -21.81
CA GLY A 517 4.43 -25.29 -21.66
C GLY A 517 4.96 -25.80 -22.99
N GLY A 518 5.04 -24.95 -24.01
CA GLY A 518 5.54 -25.33 -25.34
C GLY A 518 4.90 -24.56 -26.50
N TYR A 519 5.39 -24.79 -27.72
CA TYR A 519 4.86 -24.21 -28.96
C TYR A 519 3.69 -25.07 -29.49
N GLY A 520 2.47 -24.52 -29.42
CA GLY A 520 1.30 -24.97 -30.19
C GLY A 520 0.37 -25.94 -29.45
N GLY A 521 -0.81 -25.45 -29.05
CA GLY A 521 -1.93 -26.24 -28.51
C GLY A 521 -2.74 -25.50 -27.47
N LEU A 522 -3.80 -24.82 -27.92
CA LEU A 522 -4.66 -23.99 -27.05
C LEU A 522 -5.93 -24.70 -26.61
N ILE A 523 -6.25 -25.86 -27.17
CA ILE A 523 -7.57 -26.49 -27.03
C ILE A 523 -7.43 -27.99 -26.75
N TYR A 524 -8.05 -28.46 -25.69
CA TYR A 524 -8.04 -29.85 -25.25
C TYR A 524 -9.45 -30.37 -25.06
N ASN A 525 -9.75 -31.57 -25.55
CA ASN A 525 -10.92 -32.32 -25.11
C ASN A 525 -10.65 -32.85 -23.70
N VAL A 526 -11.61 -32.72 -22.81
CA VAL A 526 -11.55 -33.21 -21.45
C VAL A 526 -12.67 -34.21 -21.24
N LYS A 527 -12.34 -35.35 -20.65
CA LYS A 527 -13.30 -36.35 -20.19
C LYS A 527 -13.05 -36.71 -18.74
N VAL A 528 -14.13 -37.03 -18.04
CA VAL A 528 -14.15 -37.35 -16.62
C VAL A 528 -14.86 -38.68 -16.46
N TYR A 529 -14.24 -39.59 -15.73
CA TYR A 529 -14.72 -40.94 -15.53
C TYR A 529 -14.73 -41.34 -14.05
N ASN A 530 -15.51 -42.38 -13.72
CA ASN A 530 -15.47 -43.09 -12.44
C ASN A 530 -14.27 -44.07 -12.35
N THR A 531 -14.12 -44.74 -11.20
CA THR A 531 -12.95 -45.56 -10.79
C THR A 531 -12.47 -46.57 -11.83
N ASP A 532 -13.39 -47.26 -12.48
CA ASP A 532 -13.08 -48.31 -13.47
C ASP A 532 -13.12 -47.80 -14.92
N LYS A 533 -13.31 -46.49 -15.11
CA LYS A 533 -13.50 -45.80 -16.38
C LYS A 533 -14.68 -46.32 -17.21
N SER A 534 -15.66 -46.97 -16.58
CA SER A 534 -16.82 -47.53 -17.27
C SER A 534 -17.92 -46.49 -17.56
N ILE A 535 -17.97 -45.39 -16.81
CA ILE A 535 -18.98 -44.34 -16.93
C ILE A 535 -18.32 -42.99 -17.17
N GLU A 536 -18.67 -42.32 -18.28
CA GLU A 536 -18.33 -40.92 -18.52
C GLU A 536 -19.28 -40.00 -17.71
N LEU A 537 -18.70 -39.30 -16.74
CA LEU A 537 -19.40 -38.40 -15.82
C LEU A 537 -19.57 -37.01 -16.44
N ALA A 538 -18.53 -36.49 -17.07
CA ALA A 538 -18.61 -35.20 -17.76
C ALA A 538 -17.57 -35.10 -18.87
N SER A 539 -17.82 -34.23 -19.84
CA SER A 539 -16.86 -33.88 -20.88
C SER A 539 -17.03 -32.44 -21.33
N GLY A 540 -15.96 -31.87 -21.89
CA GLY A 540 -15.97 -30.52 -22.44
C GLY A 540 -14.67 -30.15 -23.11
N ILE A 541 -14.56 -28.89 -23.50
CA ILE A 541 -13.41 -28.37 -24.25
C ILE A 541 -12.70 -27.31 -23.39
N LEU A 542 -11.46 -27.59 -23.01
CA LEU A 542 -10.59 -26.66 -22.29
C LEU A 542 -9.82 -25.82 -23.32
N ASN A 543 -10.17 -24.55 -23.44
CA ASN A 543 -9.31 -23.55 -24.07
C ASN A 543 -8.38 -22.98 -23.01
N ILE A 544 -7.06 -23.02 -23.21
CA ILE A 544 -6.09 -22.59 -22.19
C ILE A 544 -6.25 -21.13 -21.77
N GLU A 545 -6.87 -20.29 -22.60
CA GLU A 545 -7.12 -18.90 -22.27
C GLU A 545 -8.30 -18.71 -21.30
N ASN A 546 -9.17 -19.72 -21.21
CA ASN A 546 -10.43 -19.67 -20.49
C ASN A 546 -10.48 -20.73 -19.38
N LYS A 547 -11.37 -20.49 -18.43
CA LYS A 547 -11.76 -21.47 -17.43
C LYS A 547 -12.72 -22.48 -18.05
N LEU A 548 -12.60 -23.76 -17.67
CA LEU A 548 -13.61 -24.78 -17.95
C LEU A 548 -14.24 -25.26 -16.64
N GLU A 549 -15.57 -25.30 -16.60
CA GLU A 549 -16.32 -25.91 -15.51
C GLU A 549 -17.16 -27.05 -16.05
N LEU A 550 -16.98 -28.24 -15.49
CA LEU A 550 -17.76 -29.43 -15.81
C LEU A 550 -18.62 -29.80 -14.62
N LEU A 551 -19.92 -29.94 -14.83
CA LEU A 551 -20.88 -30.31 -13.78
C LEU A 551 -21.53 -31.65 -14.13
N ASP A 552 -21.47 -32.62 -13.21
CA ASP A 552 -22.30 -33.81 -13.26
C ASP A 552 -23.24 -33.84 -12.06
N LYS A 553 -24.55 -33.82 -12.34
CA LYS A 553 -25.61 -33.94 -11.33
C LYS A 553 -25.91 -35.39 -10.96
N ARG A 554 -25.23 -36.36 -11.58
CA ARG A 554 -25.45 -37.79 -11.40
C ARG A 554 -24.46 -38.40 -10.41
N GLY A 555 -24.17 -37.68 -9.32
CA GLY A 555 -23.24 -38.14 -8.27
C GLY A 555 -23.63 -39.49 -7.67
N TYR A 556 -24.91 -39.86 -7.74
CA TYR A 556 -25.44 -41.16 -7.29
C TYR A 556 -24.92 -42.38 -8.08
N PHE A 557 -24.22 -42.19 -9.21
CA PHE A 557 -23.51 -43.27 -9.90
C PHE A 557 -22.10 -43.53 -9.34
N LEU A 558 -21.63 -42.70 -8.40
CA LEU A 558 -20.38 -42.90 -7.70
C LEU A 558 -20.63 -43.68 -6.42
N ALA A 559 -19.96 -44.80 -6.26
CA ALA A 559 -19.93 -45.55 -5.01
C ALA A 559 -19.06 -44.81 -3.99
N ASN A 560 -19.33 -45.02 -2.70
CA ASN A 560 -18.45 -44.51 -1.67
C ASN A 560 -17.02 -45.08 -1.88
N ASN A 561 -15.99 -44.22 -1.74
CA ASN A 561 -14.57 -44.54 -2.03
C ASN A 561 -14.21 -44.72 -3.51
N ASP A 562 -15.04 -44.25 -4.44
CA ASP A 562 -14.64 -44.19 -5.85
C ASP A 562 -13.44 -43.23 -6.10
N GLN A 563 -12.83 -43.36 -7.28
CA GLN A 563 -11.89 -42.41 -7.85
C GLN A 563 -12.52 -41.72 -9.05
N ILE A 564 -12.21 -40.43 -9.20
CA ILE A 564 -12.54 -39.67 -10.40
C ILE A 564 -11.29 -39.58 -11.25
N HIS A 565 -11.33 -40.14 -12.45
CA HIS A 565 -10.24 -40.05 -13.43
C HIS A 565 -10.54 -38.94 -14.44
N ILE A 566 -9.59 -38.04 -14.63
CA ILE A 566 -9.69 -36.99 -15.65
C ILE A 566 -8.71 -37.34 -16.76
N GLU A 567 -9.20 -37.38 -17.98
CA GLU A 567 -8.40 -37.60 -19.17
C GLU A 567 -8.52 -36.43 -20.15
N VAL A 568 -7.45 -36.17 -20.88
CA VAL A 568 -7.35 -35.07 -21.82
C VAL A 568 -6.76 -35.53 -23.15
N GLU A 569 -7.25 -34.94 -24.23
CA GLU A 569 -6.78 -35.18 -25.59
C GLU A 569 -6.55 -33.82 -26.29
N SER A 570 -5.41 -33.69 -26.97
CA SER A 570 -5.06 -32.51 -27.75
C SER A 570 -5.94 -32.38 -29.00
N ILE A 571 -6.53 -31.20 -29.24
CA ILE A 571 -7.24 -30.93 -30.49
C ILE A 571 -6.31 -30.14 -31.42
N GLY A 572 -5.89 -30.78 -32.52
CA GLY A 572 -5.18 -30.11 -33.62
C GLY A 572 -3.80 -29.56 -33.25
N SER A 573 -3.13 -30.10 -32.23
CA SER A 573 -1.87 -29.53 -31.73
C SER A 573 -0.75 -30.54 -31.49
N TRP A 574 0.49 -30.04 -31.61
CA TRP A 574 1.75 -30.76 -31.40
C TRP A 574 2.31 -30.54 -29.98
N SER A 575 1.52 -29.95 -29.08
CA SER A 575 1.90 -29.64 -27.69
C SER A 575 2.43 -30.89 -27.00
N GLN A 576 3.68 -30.81 -26.52
CA GLN A 576 4.31 -31.89 -25.78
C GLN A 576 3.96 -31.84 -24.29
N THR A 577 3.56 -30.70 -23.73
CA THR A 577 3.19 -30.59 -22.32
C THR A 577 2.30 -29.37 -22.05
N PHE A 578 1.28 -29.51 -21.21
CA PHE A 578 0.58 -28.35 -20.64
C PHE A 578 0.41 -28.47 -19.13
N GLY A 579 0.35 -27.32 -18.46
CA GLY A 579 0.12 -27.24 -17.02
C GLY A 579 -1.22 -26.58 -16.71
N VAL A 580 -2.07 -27.24 -15.94
CA VAL A 580 -3.38 -26.72 -15.53
C VAL A 580 -3.61 -26.95 -14.04
N LYS A 581 -4.32 -26.02 -13.39
CA LYS A 581 -4.84 -26.25 -12.04
C LYS A 581 -6.22 -26.86 -12.15
N VAL A 582 -6.42 -28.00 -11.51
CA VAL A 582 -7.68 -28.74 -11.53
C VAL A 582 -8.15 -28.94 -10.10
N PHE A 583 -9.45 -28.73 -9.88
CA PHE A 583 -10.09 -28.94 -8.59
C PHE A 583 -11.37 -29.75 -8.78
N LEU A 584 -11.61 -30.72 -7.90
CA LEU A 584 -12.86 -31.45 -7.82
C LEU A 584 -13.68 -30.93 -6.63
N VAL A 585 -14.92 -30.55 -6.87
CA VAL A 585 -15.92 -30.21 -5.84
C VAL A 585 -16.94 -31.34 -5.82
N VAL A 586 -17.14 -31.93 -4.66
CA VAL A 586 -18.05 -33.05 -4.44
C VAL A 586 -19.16 -32.59 -3.51
N GLU A 587 -20.43 -32.74 -3.90
CA GLU A 587 -21.59 -32.53 -3.05
C GLU A 587 -22.07 -33.89 -2.51
N TYR A 588 -22.30 -34.06 -1.21
CA TYR A 588 -22.62 -35.34 -0.54
C TYR A 588 -23.49 -35.16 0.71
#